data_AF-A0A9Q0UL64-F1
#
_entry.id   AF-A0A9Q0UL64-F1
#
_cell.length_a   1.000
_cell.length_b   1.000
_cell.length_c   1.000
_cell.angle_alpha   90.00
_cell.angle_beta   90.00
_cell.angle_gamma   90.00
#
_symmetry.space_group_name_H-M   'P 1'
#
loop_
_entity.id
_entity.type
_entity.pdbx_description
1 polymer ?
#
loop_
_entity_poly.entity_id
_entity_poly.type
_entity_poly.pdbx_seq_one_letter_code
_entity_poly.pdbx_strand_id
1 'polypeptide(L)'
;MAELMSNSVQEMAASGQEPPVKYFYKGNDGGVLDSSVPLIEIPVVDLGLLSSPSTSAQELEKLKLALSTWGCFQVINHGMTSSFLDKIREVSKQFFASPMEEKQKYSREADSIEGYGNDMILSDHQTVDWTDRLYLTH
;
A
#
# COMPACT_ATOMS: atom_id res chain seq x y z
N MET A 1 -7.87 12.75 21.81
CA MET A 1 -8.10 11.30 21.94
C MET A 1 -8.24 10.79 20.51
N ALA A 2 -7.41 9.84 20.08
CA ALA A 2 -7.57 9.25 18.75
C ALA A 2 -8.80 8.34 18.76
N GLU A 3 -9.72 8.54 17.83
CA GLU A 3 -10.95 7.73 17.72
C GLU A 3 -10.80 6.70 16.60
N LEU A 4 -11.29 5.48 16.84
CA LEU A 4 -11.37 4.41 15.84
C LEU A 4 -12.75 4.46 15.17
N MET A 5 -12.79 4.22 13.86
CA MET A 5 -14.07 4.09 13.13
C MET A 5 -14.86 2.88 13.64
N SER A 6 -16.18 3.02 13.75
CA SER A 6 -17.06 1.95 14.26
C SER A 6 -17.17 0.74 13.33
N ASN A 7 -17.04 0.96 12.00
CA ASN A 7 -17.12 -0.08 10.99
C ASN A 7 -15.87 -0.02 10.10
N SER A 8 -15.42 -1.17 9.60
CA SER A 8 -14.30 -1.22 8.64
C SER A 8 -14.76 -0.79 7.25
N VAL A 9 -13.81 -0.38 6.40
CA VAL A 9 -14.09 0.01 5.01
C VAL A 9 -14.64 -1.17 4.22
N GLN A 10 -14.13 -2.37 4.44
CA GLN A 10 -14.63 -3.60 3.83
C GLN A 10 -16.09 -3.88 4.17
N GLU A 11 -16.53 -3.67 5.41
CA GLU A 11 -17.92 -3.87 5.83
C GLU A 11 -18.86 -2.84 5.19
N MET A 12 -18.45 -1.56 5.16
CA MET A 12 -19.21 -0.51 4.49
C MET A 12 -19.37 -0.82 3.00
N ALA A 13 -18.29 -1.23 2.34
CA ALA A 13 -18.30 -1.59 0.93
C ALA A 13 -19.20 -2.82 0.65
N ALA A 14 -19.11 -3.87 1.48
CA ALA A 14 -19.91 -5.09 1.31
C ALA A 14 -21.41 -4.88 1.57
N SER A 15 -21.76 -3.97 2.47
CA SER A 15 -23.15 -3.62 2.79
C SER A 15 -23.76 -2.56 1.89
N GLY A 16 -22.96 -1.95 1.00
CA GLY A 16 -23.40 -0.85 0.14
C GLY A 16 -23.70 0.44 0.91
N GLN A 17 -23.13 0.60 2.11
CA GLN A 17 -23.25 1.83 2.89
C GLN A 17 -22.51 2.97 2.19
N GLU A 18 -23.14 4.16 2.17
CA GLU A 18 -22.46 5.34 1.66
C GLU A 18 -21.26 5.72 2.55
N PRO A 19 -20.10 6.04 1.97
CA PRO A 19 -18.94 6.50 2.71
C PRO A 19 -19.23 7.79 3.47
N PRO A 20 -18.89 7.88 4.77
CA PRO A 20 -18.94 9.15 5.49
C PRO A 20 -18.07 10.25 4.85
N VAL A 21 -18.42 11.52 5.08
CA VAL A 21 -17.76 12.70 4.49
C VAL A 21 -16.24 12.77 4.74
N LYS A 22 -15.72 12.05 5.75
CA LYS A 22 -14.28 11.95 6.05
C LYS A 22 -13.48 11.18 4.98
N TYR A 23 -14.13 10.37 4.16
CA TYR A 23 -13.49 9.67 3.03
C TYR A 23 -13.55 10.48 1.74
N PHE A 24 -14.30 11.57 1.71
CA PHE A 24 -14.32 12.47 0.56
C PHE A 24 -13.11 13.37 0.61
N TYR A 25 -12.34 13.32 -0.46
CA TYR A 25 -11.20 14.18 -0.66
C TYR A 25 -11.67 15.65 -0.74
N LYS A 26 -11.18 16.48 0.19
CA LYS A 26 -11.55 17.91 0.31
C LYS A 26 -10.48 18.87 -0.22
N GLY A 27 -9.34 18.34 -0.66
CA GLY A 27 -8.21 19.12 -1.15
C GLY A 27 -8.41 19.63 -2.58
N ASN A 28 -7.59 20.61 -2.96
CA ASN A 28 -7.47 21.07 -4.36
C ASN A 28 -6.21 20.50 -5.04
N ASP A 29 -5.52 19.61 -4.32
CA ASP A 29 -4.24 18.95 -4.59
C ASP A 29 -4.44 17.49 -5.08
N GLY A 30 -5.69 17.07 -5.22
CA GLY A 30 -6.08 15.77 -5.74
C GLY A 30 -5.82 15.84 -7.22
N GLY A 31 -4.64 15.37 -7.62
CA GLY A 31 -4.20 15.37 -9.00
C GLY A 31 -5.38 15.00 -9.90
N VAL A 32 -5.71 15.88 -10.84
CA VAL A 32 -6.73 15.59 -11.83
C VAL A 32 -6.29 14.31 -12.51
N LEU A 33 -7.15 13.28 -12.52
CA LEU A 33 -6.99 12.14 -13.41
C LEU A 33 -7.22 12.64 -14.83
N ASP A 34 -6.25 13.40 -15.33
CA ASP A 34 -6.27 13.91 -16.67
C ASP A 34 -5.78 12.79 -17.57
N SER A 35 -6.74 12.17 -18.26
CA SER A 35 -6.49 11.18 -19.31
C SER A 35 -5.55 11.68 -20.42
N SER A 36 -5.24 12.98 -20.47
CA SER A 36 -4.29 13.58 -21.40
C SER A 36 -2.83 13.49 -20.95
N VAL A 37 -2.55 13.14 -19.69
CA VAL A 37 -1.18 12.94 -19.22
C VAL A 37 -0.60 11.70 -19.90
N PRO A 38 0.55 11.82 -20.61
CA PRO A 38 1.18 10.67 -21.24
C PRO A 38 1.45 9.58 -20.20
N LEU A 39 1.16 8.33 -20.54
CA LEU A 39 1.57 7.18 -19.73
C LEU A 39 3.10 7.16 -19.70
N ILE A 40 3.68 7.62 -18.59
CA ILE A 40 5.12 7.61 -18.41
C ILE A 40 5.52 6.21 -17.92
N GLU A 41 6.42 5.54 -18.64
CA GLU A 41 6.87 4.21 -18.28
C GLU A 41 7.81 4.26 -17.06
N ILE A 42 7.35 3.70 -15.94
CA ILE A 42 8.15 3.59 -14.71
C ILE A 42 9.38 2.72 -15.00
N PRO A 43 10.61 3.16 -14.64
CA PRO A 43 11.82 2.38 -14.86
C PRO A 43 11.75 0.99 -14.24
N VAL A 44 12.26 -0.02 -14.94
CA VAL A 44 12.34 -1.41 -14.45
C VAL A 44 13.80 -1.77 -14.24
N VAL A 45 14.20 -2.18 -13.03
CA VAL A 45 15.59 -2.59 -12.70
C VAL A 45 15.68 -4.10 -12.55
N ASP A 46 16.65 -4.72 -13.21
CA ASP A 46 16.94 -6.14 -13.13
C ASP A 46 18.01 -6.42 -12.07
N LEU A 47 17.60 -6.91 -10.91
CA LEU A 47 18.55 -7.18 -9.82
C LEU A 47 19.49 -8.36 -10.10
N GLY A 48 19.13 -9.26 -11.02
CA GLY A 48 19.97 -10.36 -11.46
C GLY A 48 21.21 -9.87 -12.21
N LEU A 49 21.09 -8.79 -12.98
CA LEU A 49 22.19 -8.21 -13.75
C LEU A 49 23.21 -7.45 -12.89
N LEU A 50 22.82 -7.01 -11.69
CA LEU A 50 23.72 -6.33 -10.75
C LEU A 50 24.82 -7.27 -10.19
N SER A 51 24.57 -8.58 -10.22
CA SER A 51 25.51 -9.58 -9.70
C SER A 51 26.59 -10.00 -10.71
N SER A 52 26.41 -9.68 -11.99
CA SER A 52 27.34 -10.07 -13.07
C SER A 52 28.30 -8.92 -13.41
N PRO A 53 29.63 -9.13 -13.39
CA PRO A 53 30.62 -8.09 -13.69
C PRO A 53 30.48 -7.45 -15.08
N SER A 54 29.94 -8.16 -16.06
CA SER A 54 29.78 -7.67 -17.44
C SER A 54 28.56 -6.78 -17.64
N THR A 55 27.53 -6.91 -16.80
CA THR A 55 26.24 -6.20 -16.94
C THR A 55 25.97 -5.23 -15.81
N SER A 56 26.68 -5.36 -14.67
CA SER A 56 26.44 -4.59 -13.46
C SER A 56 26.62 -3.09 -13.66
N ALA A 57 27.56 -2.65 -14.50
CA ALA A 57 27.79 -1.22 -14.73
C ALA A 57 26.57 -0.51 -15.35
N GLN A 58 25.97 -1.11 -16.38
CA GLN A 58 24.80 -0.55 -17.08
C GLN A 58 23.57 -0.56 -16.17
N GLU A 59 23.33 -1.67 -15.48
CA GLU A 59 22.16 -1.79 -14.62
C GLU A 59 22.27 -0.91 -13.36
N LEU A 60 23.49 -0.71 -12.85
CA LEU A 60 23.76 0.22 -11.76
C LEU A 60 23.53 1.67 -12.20
N GLU A 61 23.88 2.04 -13.44
CA GLU A 61 23.57 3.36 -13.99
C GLU A 61 22.06 3.57 -14.10
N LYS A 62 21.32 2.56 -14.58
CA LYS A 62 19.85 2.59 -14.64
C LYS A 62 19.22 2.77 -13.26
N LEU A 63 19.69 2.03 -12.26
CA LEU A 63 19.23 2.16 -10.87
C LEU A 63 19.51 3.58 -10.33
N LYS A 64 20.71 4.12 -10.56
CA LYS A 64 21.06 5.49 -10.16
C LYS A 64 20.15 6.52 -10.80
N LEU A 65 19.87 6.38 -12.10
CA LEU A 65 18.98 7.28 -12.83
C LEU A 65 17.56 7.21 -12.30
N ALA A 66 17.03 6.01 -12.06
CA ALA A 66 15.71 5.83 -11.49
C ALA A 66 15.59 6.48 -10.10
N LEU A 67 16.58 6.31 -9.24
CA LEU A 67 16.62 6.93 -7.91
C LEU A 67 16.73 8.46 -7.97
N SER A 68 17.50 9.02 -8.90
CA SER A 68 17.76 10.46 -8.96
C SER A 68 16.71 11.26 -9.74
N THR A 69 16.00 10.64 -10.68
CA THR A 69 15.06 11.34 -11.58
C THR A 69 13.60 10.98 -11.34
N TRP A 70 13.31 9.73 -10.95
CA TRP A 70 11.93 9.24 -10.81
C TRP A 70 11.44 9.17 -9.36
N GLY A 71 12.31 8.76 -8.43
CA GLY A 71 11.94 8.50 -7.04
C GLY A 71 11.17 7.19 -6.83
N CYS A 72 10.77 6.49 -7.90
CA CYS A 72 10.22 5.14 -7.86
C CYS A 72 10.65 4.32 -9.09
N PHE A 73 10.67 2.99 -8.94
CA PHE A 73 10.99 2.03 -10.00
C PHE A 73 10.43 0.65 -9.67
N GLN A 74 10.29 -0.20 -10.68
CA GLN A 74 9.94 -1.60 -10.54
C GLN A 74 11.21 -2.46 -10.52
N VAL A 75 11.15 -3.64 -9.92
CA VAL A 75 12.26 -4.60 -9.90
C VAL A 75 11.84 -5.96 -10.47
N ILE A 76 12.72 -6.56 -11.27
CA ILE A 76 12.61 -7.94 -11.76
C ILE A 76 13.84 -8.75 -11.35
N ASN A 77 13.75 -10.08 -11.45
CA ASN A 77 14.82 -11.00 -11.06
C ASN A 77 15.36 -10.72 -9.64
N HIS A 78 14.47 -10.33 -8.73
CA HIS A 78 14.76 -9.95 -7.35
C HIS A 78 15.06 -11.15 -6.42
N GLY A 79 15.21 -12.36 -6.96
CA GLY A 79 15.60 -13.56 -6.22
C GLY A 79 14.50 -14.23 -5.38
N MET A 80 13.30 -13.63 -5.27
CA MET A 80 12.15 -14.28 -4.61
C MET A 80 11.40 -15.16 -5.61
N THR A 81 10.99 -16.35 -5.18
CA THR A 81 10.24 -17.28 -6.04
C THR A 81 8.80 -16.79 -6.25
N SER A 82 8.23 -17.09 -7.41
CA SER A 82 6.81 -16.79 -7.68
C SER A 82 5.89 -17.46 -6.68
N SER A 83 6.20 -18.70 -6.27
CA SER A 83 5.43 -19.45 -5.26
C SER A 83 5.40 -18.75 -3.90
N PHE A 84 6.48 -18.10 -3.49
CA PHE A 84 6.52 -17.32 -2.26
C PHE A 84 5.61 -16.10 -2.37
N LEU A 85 5.70 -15.33 -3.46
CA LEU A 85 4.85 -14.16 -3.69
C LEU A 85 3.36 -14.53 -3.82
N ASP A 86 3.06 -15.67 -4.46
CA ASP A 86 1.72 -16.23 -4.55
C ASP A 86 1.19 -16.56 -3.15
N LYS A 87 2.03 -17.16 -2.29
CA LYS A 87 1.65 -17.49 -0.92
C LYS A 87 1.38 -16.25 -0.07
N ILE A 88 2.19 -15.21 -0.18
CA ILE A 88 1.94 -13.93 0.51
C ILE A 88 0.59 -13.37 0.07
N ARG A 89 0.32 -13.31 -1.25
CA ARG A 89 -0.98 -12.85 -1.77
C ARG A 89 -2.15 -13.69 -1.28
N GLU A 90 -1.99 -15.01 -1.23
CA GLU A 90 -3.00 -15.94 -0.72
C GLU A 90 -3.31 -15.69 0.76
N VAL A 91 -2.29 -15.64 1.61
CA VAL A 91 -2.45 -15.44 3.06
C VAL A 91 -3.03 -14.07 3.37
N SER A 92 -2.61 -13.01 2.67
CA SER A 92 -3.21 -11.68 2.81
C SER A 92 -4.71 -11.72 2.49
N LYS A 93 -5.11 -12.37 1.38
CA LYS A 93 -6.54 -12.51 1.03
C LYS A 93 -7.31 -13.32 2.09
N GLN A 94 -6.73 -14.39 2.60
CA GLN A 94 -7.35 -15.22 3.64
C GLN A 94 -7.57 -14.41 4.93
N PHE A 95 -6.60 -13.60 5.34
CA PHE A 95 -6.75 -12.73 6.50
C PHE A 95 -7.92 -11.75 6.33
N PHE A 96 -7.98 -11.00 5.22
CA PHE A 96 -9.05 -10.02 5.01
C PHE A 96 -10.41 -10.68 4.70
N ALA A 97 -10.44 -11.94 4.26
CA ALA A 97 -11.67 -12.72 4.11
C ALA A 97 -12.16 -13.35 5.43
N SER A 98 -11.35 -13.32 6.50
CA SER A 98 -11.70 -13.89 7.79
C SER A 98 -12.77 -13.04 8.51
N PRO A 99 -13.54 -13.64 9.44
CA PRO A 99 -14.54 -12.92 10.22
C PRO A 99 -13.94 -11.71 10.96
N MET A 100 -14.77 -10.70 11.22
CA MET A 100 -14.31 -9.47 11.88
C MET A 100 -13.74 -9.76 13.26
N GLU A 101 -14.31 -10.71 14.00
CA GLU A 101 -13.87 -11.12 15.32
C GLU A 101 -12.44 -11.69 15.29
N GLU A 102 -12.07 -12.40 14.22
CA GLU A 102 -10.70 -12.91 14.04
C GLU A 102 -9.73 -11.79 13.70
N LYS A 103 -10.12 -10.86 12.81
CA LYS A 103 -9.29 -9.71 12.45
C LYS A 103 -9.06 -8.78 13.64
N GLN A 104 -10.09 -8.58 14.47
CA GLN A 104 -10.03 -7.70 15.65
C GLN A 104 -9.10 -8.22 16.76
N LYS A 105 -8.76 -9.52 16.79
CA LYS A 105 -7.71 -10.04 17.70
C LYS A 105 -6.35 -9.40 17.46
N TYR A 106 -6.14 -8.88 16.26
CA TYR A 106 -4.92 -8.21 15.86
C TYR A 106 -5.07 -6.70 15.83
N SER A 107 -6.14 -6.13 16.43
CA SER A 107 -6.39 -4.68 16.39
C SER A 107 -5.20 -3.91 16.94
N ARG A 108 -4.92 -2.76 16.32
CA ARG A 108 -3.88 -1.84 16.79
C ARG A 108 -4.17 -1.37 18.21
N GLU A 109 -3.17 -1.49 19.09
CA GLU A 109 -3.22 -0.93 20.44
C GLU A 109 -3.13 0.61 20.43
N ALA A 110 -3.65 1.27 21.47
CA ALA A 110 -3.77 2.74 21.50
C ALA A 110 -2.44 3.49 21.29
N ASP A 111 -1.33 2.92 21.75
CA ASP A 111 0.01 3.52 21.69
C ASP A 111 0.93 2.82 20.66
N SER A 112 0.36 1.98 19.78
CA SER A 112 1.10 1.27 18.73
C SER A 112 0.64 1.69 17.34
N ILE A 113 1.51 1.55 16.35
CA ILE A 113 1.15 1.63 14.92
C ILE A 113 0.89 0.24 14.31
N GLU A 114 1.31 -0.81 15.02
CA GLU A 114 1.17 -2.21 14.61
C GLU A 114 -0.23 -2.73 14.89
N GLY A 115 -0.77 -3.50 13.95
CA GLY A 115 -2.06 -4.16 14.06
C GLY A 115 -3.01 -3.87 12.91
N TYR A 116 -4.19 -4.47 13.01
CA TYR A 116 -5.32 -4.33 12.13
C TYR A 116 -6.11 -3.06 12.45
N GLY A 117 -6.55 -2.36 11.41
CA GLY A 117 -7.46 -1.24 11.51
C GLY A 117 -7.29 -0.24 10.37
N ASN A 118 -7.90 0.93 10.56
CA ASN A 118 -7.83 2.05 9.63
C ASN A 118 -6.89 3.13 10.15
N ASP A 119 -6.80 4.23 9.42
CA ASP A 119 -6.06 5.41 9.87
C ASP A 119 -6.53 5.87 11.24
N MET A 120 -5.58 6.28 12.09
CA MET A 120 -5.92 6.98 13.32
C MET A 120 -6.56 8.31 12.96
N ILE A 121 -7.73 8.58 13.55
CA ILE A 121 -8.37 9.90 13.45
C ILE A 121 -7.70 10.80 14.47
N LEU A 122 -6.87 11.72 13.98
CA LEU A 122 -6.14 12.69 14.79
C LEU A 122 -6.88 14.03 14.87
N SER A 123 -7.77 14.32 13.92
CA SER A 123 -8.60 15.54 13.90
C SER A 123 -9.88 15.38 13.08
N ASP A 124 -10.88 16.21 13.35
CA ASP A 124 -12.17 16.21 12.63
C ASP A 124 -12.07 16.63 11.16
N HIS A 125 -10.98 17.31 10.79
CA HIS A 125 -10.75 17.84 9.44
C HIS A 125 -9.92 16.89 8.58
N GLN A 126 -9.45 15.78 9.16
CA GLN A 126 -8.65 14.79 8.45
C GLN A 126 -9.50 14.07 7.41
N THR A 127 -8.98 14.01 6.18
CA THR A 127 -9.45 13.04 5.18
C THR A 127 -8.74 11.72 5.46
N VAL A 128 -9.49 10.62 5.52
CA VAL A 128 -8.95 9.27 5.77
C VAL A 128 -9.03 8.42 4.51
N ASP A 129 -8.10 7.48 4.36
CA ASP A 129 -8.05 6.63 3.19
C ASP A 129 -9.18 5.59 3.19
N TRP A 130 -9.71 5.28 2.01
CA TRP A 130 -10.66 4.19 1.81
C TRP A 130 -9.95 2.83 1.79
N THR A 131 -9.48 2.40 2.96
CA THR A 131 -8.68 1.17 3.12
C THR A 131 -8.76 0.61 4.53
N ASP A 132 -8.77 -0.71 4.62
CA ASP A 132 -8.43 -1.45 5.85
C ASP A 132 -6.97 -1.91 5.75
N ARG A 133 -6.23 -1.90 6.86
CA ARG A 133 -4.79 -2.23 6.87
C ARG A 133 -4.49 -3.22 7.99
N LEU A 134 -3.50 -4.08 7.75
CA LEU A 134 -2.79 -4.82 8.77
C LEU A 134 -1.33 -4.37 8.68
N TYR A 135 -0.89 -3.60 9.66
CA TYR A 135 0.49 -3.15 9.76
C TYR A 135 1.25 -4.12 10.67
N LEU A 136 2.37 -4.66 10.23
CA LEU A 136 3.20 -5.61 10.99
C LEU A 136 4.60 -5.03 11.11
N THR A 137 5.15 -4.99 12.32
CA THR A 137 6.54 -4.59 12.57
C THR A 137 7.37 -5.78 13.04
N HIS A 138 8.68 -5.71 12.80
CA HIS A 138 9.62 -6.80 13.08
C HIS A 138 9.96 -6.93 14.56
#